data_AF-A0A524AGA6-F1
#
_entry.id   AF-A0A524AGA6-F1
#
_cell.length_a   1.000
_cell.length_b   1.000
_cell.length_c   1.000
_cell.angle_alpha   90.00
_cell.angle_beta   90.00
_cell.angle_gamma   90.00
#
_symmetry.space_group_name_H-M   'P 1'
#
loop_
_entity.id
_entity.type
_entity.pdbx_description
1 polymer ?
#
loop_
_entity_poly.entity_id
_entity_poly.type
_entity_poly.pdbx_seq_one_letter_code
_entity_poly.pdbx_strand_id
1 'polypeptide(L)'
;MKAERPLKKQVAFEKILREMNHAGDFKAAVLATTEGLSLASTPAGYEDEMAAAMVALLNEVARQAHRQLNLAQVDELSLVDDDRTRLACRYFSVDRQDLVLAVLTPPDHYYRRLTNWAIREIRRAWMVEEK
;
A
#
# COMPACT_ATOMS: atom_id res chain seq x y z
N MET A 1 -13.10 -22.68 -14.27
CA MET A 1 -13.01 -22.55 -12.81
C MET A 1 -11.63 -22.04 -12.40
N LYS A 2 -11.46 -20.73 -12.18
CA LYS A 2 -10.20 -20.10 -11.72
C LYS A 2 -10.46 -18.91 -10.77
N ALA A 3 -11.56 -18.94 -10.01
CA ALA A 3 -11.96 -17.84 -9.11
C ALA A 3 -11.63 -18.07 -7.62
N GLU A 4 -11.22 -19.28 -7.21
CA GLU A 4 -10.98 -19.62 -5.80
C GLU A 4 -9.61 -19.17 -5.25
N ARG A 5 -8.63 -18.93 -6.13
CA ARG A 5 -7.23 -18.61 -5.76
C ARG A 5 -6.97 -17.13 -5.43
N PRO A 6 -7.56 -16.13 -6.13
CA PRO A 6 -7.40 -14.71 -5.80
C PRO A 6 -7.90 -14.38 -4.38
N LEU A 7 -8.97 -15.03 -3.93
CA LEU A 7 -9.65 -14.75 -2.68
C LEU A 7 -8.79 -15.02 -1.44
N LYS A 8 -7.95 -16.06 -1.43
CA LYS A 8 -7.15 -16.42 -0.23
C LYS A 8 -6.01 -15.42 0.03
N LYS A 9 -5.31 -14.98 -1.00
CA LYS A 9 -4.25 -13.96 -0.89
C LYS A 9 -4.83 -12.61 -0.50
N GLN A 10 -5.92 -12.20 -1.15
CA GLN A 10 -6.63 -10.97 -0.81
C GLN A 10 -7.05 -10.98 0.67
N VAL A 11 -7.67 -12.05 1.17
CA VAL A 11 -8.07 -12.17 2.58
C VAL A 11 -6.86 -12.07 3.54
N ALA A 12 -5.72 -12.66 3.18
CA ALA A 12 -4.50 -12.54 3.97
C ALA A 12 -3.97 -11.11 4.01
N PHE A 13 -3.94 -10.41 2.87
CA PHE A 13 -3.53 -9.01 2.81
C PHE A 13 -4.50 -8.11 3.58
N GLU A 14 -5.80 -8.25 3.39
CA GLU A 14 -6.82 -7.50 4.14
C GLU A 14 -6.68 -7.70 5.66
N LYS A 15 -6.33 -8.92 6.10
CA LYS A 15 -6.05 -9.18 7.52
C LYS A 15 -4.84 -8.39 8.00
N ILE A 16 -3.73 -8.41 7.27
CA ILE A 16 -2.52 -7.63 7.59
C ILE A 16 -2.83 -6.13 7.63
N LEU A 17 -3.57 -5.63 6.64
CA LEU A 17 -3.98 -4.23 6.58
C LEU A 17 -4.87 -3.86 7.78
N ARG A 18 -5.82 -4.71 8.16
CA ARG A 18 -6.70 -4.46 9.33
C ARG A 18 -5.91 -4.39 10.62
N GLU A 19 -4.96 -5.31 10.83
CA GLU A 19 -4.09 -5.32 12.01
C GLU A 19 -3.21 -4.06 12.05
N MET A 20 -2.66 -3.66 10.89
CA MET A 20 -1.89 -2.43 10.76
C MET A 20 -2.73 -1.19 11.09
N ASN A 21 -3.92 -1.08 10.51
CA ASN A 21 -4.80 0.07 10.73
C ASN A 21 -5.26 0.15 12.17
N HIS A 22 -5.62 -0.98 12.77
CA HIS A 22 -6.03 -1.02 14.17
C HIS A 22 -4.90 -0.61 15.11
N ALA A 23 -3.68 -1.10 14.87
CA ALA A 23 -2.51 -0.75 15.68
C ALA A 23 -2.04 0.71 15.49
N GLY A 24 -2.30 1.28 14.32
CA GLY A 24 -1.85 2.62 13.95
C GLY A 24 -2.91 3.71 14.04
N ASP A 25 -4.16 3.34 14.32
CA ASP A 25 -5.34 4.18 14.16
C ASP A 25 -5.45 4.77 12.74
N PHE A 26 -5.06 4.00 11.71
CA PHE A 26 -5.11 4.48 10.33
C PHE A 26 -6.56 4.48 9.83
N LYS A 27 -6.94 5.58 9.18
CA LYS A 27 -8.27 5.77 8.59
C LYS A 27 -8.51 4.76 7.46
N ALA A 28 -7.48 4.52 6.64
CA ALA A 28 -7.54 3.59 5.53
C ALA A 28 -6.16 3.08 5.11
N ALA A 29 -6.14 1.92 4.46
CA ALA A 29 -4.96 1.40 3.78
C ALA A 29 -5.34 0.65 2.49
N VAL A 30 -4.50 0.77 1.47
CA VAL A 30 -4.63 0.06 0.19
C VAL A 30 -3.30 -0.54 -0.20
N LEU A 31 -3.32 -1.82 -0.58
CA LEU A 31 -2.23 -2.50 -1.24
C LEU A 31 -2.58 -2.61 -2.73
N ALA A 32 -1.74 -2.06 -3.60
CA ALA A 32 -1.96 -2.09 -5.04
C ALA A 32 -0.66 -2.38 -5.80
N THR A 33 -0.80 -2.75 -7.07
CA THR A 33 0.33 -2.72 -8.01
C THR A 33 0.67 -1.28 -8.37
N THR A 34 1.89 -1.03 -8.87
CA THR A 34 2.26 0.30 -9.38
C THR A 34 1.45 0.76 -10.59
N GLU A 35 0.68 -0.14 -11.21
CA GLU A 35 -0.24 0.13 -12.33
C GLU A 35 -1.64 0.55 -11.85
N GLY A 36 -1.88 0.56 -10.53
CA GLY A 36 -3.15 0.99 -9.94
C GLY A 36 -4.17 -0.13 -9.72
N LEU A 37 -3.78 -1.40 -9.89
CA LEU A 37 -4.66 -2.53 -9.58
C LEU A 37 -4.64 -2.82 -8.07
N SER A 38 -5.79 -2.64 -7.41
CA SER A 38 -5.94 -2.97 -5.99
C SER A 38 -5.86 -4.48 -5.74
N LEU A 39 -5.03 -4.87 -4.78
CA LEU A 39 -4.87 -6.24 -4.30
C LEU A 39 -5.61 -6.49 -2.98
N ALA A 40 -5.76 -5.44 -2.16
CA ALA A 40 -6.53 -5.43 -0.92
C ALA A 40 -6.70 -3.99 -0.41
N SER A 41 -7.78 -3.75 0.34
CA SER A 41 -8.03 -2.48 1.02
C SER A 41 -8.68 -2.68 2.38
N THR A 42 -8.53 -1.70 3.28
CA THR A 42 -9.28 -1.67 4.53
C THR A 42 -9.49 -0.24 5.05
N PRO A 43 -10.69 0.11 5.58
CA PRO A 43 -11.91 -0.71 5.60
C PRO A 43 -12.40 -1.05 4.18
N ALA A 44 -13.08 -2.19 4.03
CA ALA A 44 -13.54 -2.65 2.72
C ALA A 44 -14.52 -1.63 2.12
N GLY A 45 -14.34 -1.27 0.85
CA GLY A 45 -15.18 -0.27 0.18
C GLY A 45 -14.90 1.18 0.57
N TYR A 46 -13.77 1.46 1.23
CA TYR A 46 -13.29 2.84 1.43
C TYR A 46 -12.81 3.40 0.09
N GLU A 47 -13.75 3.93 -0.69
CA GLU A 47 -13.50 4.57 -2.00
C GLU A 47 -12.37 3.88 -2.79
N ASP A 48 -12.49 2.54 -2.98
CA ASP A 48 -11.42 1.72 -3.57
C ASP A 48 -10.94 2.30 -4.92
N GLU A 49 -11.83 2.96 -5.66
CA GLU A 49 -11.53 3.73 -6.85
C GLU A 49 -10.74 5.02 -6.59
N MET A 50 -11.10 5.82 -5.59
CA MET A 50 -10.42 7.09 -5.28
C MET A 50 -9.01 6.82 -4.76
N ALA A 51 -8.86 5.83 -3.87
CA ALA A 51 -7.56 5.42 -3.36
C ALA A 51 -6.68 4.82 -4.47
N ALA A 52 -7.23 3.97 -5.35
CA ALA A 52 -6.49 3.43 -6.50
C ALA A 52 -6.11 4.52 -7.52
N ALA A 53 -7.01 5.47 -7.81
CA ALA A 53 -6.75 6.59 -8.70
C ALA A 53 -5.67 7.53 -8.14
N MET A 54 -5.72 7.84 -6.84
CA MET A 54 -4.68 8.61 -6.17
C MET A 54 -3.34 7.88 -6.16
N VAL A 55 -3.34 6.56 -5.94
CA VAL A 55 -2.14 5.74 -6.06
C VAL A 55 -1.56 5.83 -7.47
N ALA A 56 -2.38 5.69 -8.52
CA ALA A 56 -1.93 5.81 -9.90
C ALA A 56 -1.31 7.20 -10.18
N LEU A 57 -1.94 8.27 -9.68
CA LEU A 57 -1.42 9.63 -9.78
C LEU A 57 -0.05 9.78 -9.08
N LEU A 58 0.07 9.28 -7.85
CA LEU A 58 1.32 9.35 -7.08
C LEU A 58 2.42 8.49 -7.69
N ASN A 59 2.07 7.37 -8.33
CA ASN A 59 3.02 6.54 -9.06
C ASN A 59 3.57 7.26 -10.29
N GLU A 60 2.73 8.02 -11.00
CA GLU A 60 3.21 8.85 -12.11
C GLU A 60 4.13 9.96 -11.61
N VAL A 61 3.81 10.58 -10.46
CA VAL A 61 4.70 11.55 -9.80
C VAL A 61 6.03 10.89 -9.42
N ALA A 62 6.02 9.70 -8.80
CA ALA A 62 7.23 8.96 -8.45
C ALA A 62 8.09 8.65 -9.70
N ARG A 63 7.45 8.20 -10.79
CA ARG A 63 8.11 7.93 -12.08
C ARG A 63 8.70 9.19 -12.70
N GLN A 64 8.02 10.32 -12.60
CA GLN A 64 8.53 11.60 -13.10
C GLN A 64 9.70 12.09 -12.25
N ALA A 65 9.61 12.01 -10.92
CA ALA A 65 10.70 12.36 -10.02
C ALA A 65 11.96 11.51 -10.28
N HIS A 66 11.80 10.20 -10.47
CA HIS A 66 12.91 9.31 -10.86
C HIS A 66 13.56 9.77 -12.18
N ARG A 67 12.75 10.01 -13.22
CA ARG A 67 13.23 10.41 -14.56
C ARG A 67 13.89 11.80 -14.58
N GLN A 68 13.33 12.78 -13.89
CA GLN A 68 13.76 14.18 -13.98
C GLN A 68 14.85 14.54 -12.99
N LEU A 69 14.83 13.94 -11.80
CA LEU A 69 15.77 14.27 -10.73
C LEU A 69 16.89 13.24 -10.61
N ASN A 70 16.89 12.21 -11.46
CA ASN A 70 17.81 11.07 -11.41
C ASN A 70 17.89 10.46 -10.00
N LEU A 71 16.76 10.51 -9.27
CA LEU A 71 16.62 9.83 -7.99
C LEU A 71 16.75 8.34 -8.24
N ALA A 72 17.22 7.58 -7.25
CA ALA A 72 17.09 6.13 -7.29
C ALA A 72 15.60 5.71 -7.25
N GLN A 73 15.32 4.43 -7.00
CA GLN A 73 13.96 3.98 -6.76
C GLN A 73 13.34 4.78 -5.60
N VAL A 74 12.16 5.37 -5.82
CA VAL A 74 11.46 6.14 -4.79
C VAL A 74 10.90 5.16 -3.76
N ASP A 75 11.41 5.17 -2.53
CA ASP A 75 10.96 4.27 -1.47
C ASP A 75 9.63 4.72 -0.82
N GLU A 76 9.40 6.04 -0.78
CA GLU A 76 8.26 6.64 -0.10
C GLU A 76 7.89 7.99 -0.72
N LEU A 77 6.60 8.21 -0.93
CA LEU A 77 6.00 9.54 -1.12
C LEU A 77 5.04 9.80 0.04
N SER A 78 4.95 11.05 0.48
CA SER A 78 3.92 11.44 1.44
C SER A 78 3.34 12.81 1.16
N LEU A 79 2.03 12.91 1.33
CA LEU A 79 1.27 14.16 1.33
C LEU A 79 0.75 14.40 2.74
N VAL A 80 0.82 15.64 3.18
CA VAL A 80 0.33 16.07 4.49
C VAL A 80 -0.70 17.15 4.23
N ASP A 81 -1.91 16.93 4.75
CA ASP A 81 -2.99 17.91 4.71
C ASP A 81 -2.84 18.93 5.86
N ASP A 82 -3.60 20.02 5.81
CA ASP A 82 -3.56 21.11 6.80
C ASP A 82 -3.91 20.61 8.22
N ASP A 83 -4.76 19.58 8.32
CA ASP A 83 -5.10 18.91 9.58
C ASP A 83 -4.01 17.95 10.08
N ARG A 84 -2.86 17.90 9.39
CA ARG A 84 -1.72 16.99 9.59
C ARG A 84 -2.04 15.51 9.35
N THR A 85 -3.22 15.17 8.80
CA THR A 85 -3.46 13.85 8.23
C THR A 85 -2.45 13.61 7.13
N ARG A 86 -1.88 12.41 7.09
CA ARG A 86 -0.86 12.04 6.12
C ARG A 86 -1.33 10.90 5.25
N LEU A 87 -1.20 11.07 3.95
CA LEU A 87 -1.16 9.96 3.01
C LEU A 87 0.29 9.57 2.80
N ALA A 88 0.66 8.34 3.14
CA ALA A 88 1.98 7.80 2.86
C ALA A 88 1.88 6.64 1.87
N CYS A 89 2.61 6.73 0.77
CA CYS A 89 2.73 5.69 -0.26
C CYS A 89 4.12 5.07 -0.15
N ARG A 90 4.16 3.78 0.19
CA ARG A 90 5.39 3.01 0.41
C ARG A 90 5.58 2.03 -0.73
N TYR A 91 6.66 2.21 -1.47
CA TYR A 91 6.98 1.37 -2.61
C TYR A 91 7.86 0.20 -2.17
N PHE A 92 7.58 -0.98 -2.70
CA PHE A 92 8.40 -2.17 -2.46
C PHE A 92 8.15 -3.22 -3.52
N SER A 93 9.17 -4.02 -3.79
CA SER A 93 9.04 -5.17 -4.70
C SER A 93 8.89 -6.48 -3.93
N VAL A 94 8.13 -7.41 -4.49
CA VAL A 94 8.02 -8.82 -4.09
C VAL A 94 7.94 -9.70 -5.33
N ASP A 95 8.82 -10.68 -5.46
CA ASP A 95 8.89 -11.59 -6.62
C ASP A 95 8.75 -10.90 -7.99
N ARG A 96 9.58 -9.87 -8.23
CA ARG A 96 9.58 -9.03 -9.45
C ARG A 96 8.30 -8.22 -9.71
N GLN A 97 7.36 -8.20 -8.77
CA GLN A 97 6.19 -7.35 -8.82
C GLN A 97 6.40 -6.12 -7.93
N ASP A 98 6.26 -4.93 -8.54
CA ASP A 98 6.32 -3.66 -7.82
C ASP A 98 4.95 -3.32 -7.25
N LEU A 99 4.93 -3.12 -5.94
CA LEU A 99 3.74 -2.85 -5.15
C LEU A 99 3.87 -1.52 -4.43
N VAL A 100 2.71 -0.98 -4.07
CA VAL A 100 2.58 0.20 -3.25
C VAL A 100 1.59 -0.07 -2.12
N LEU A 101 2.04 0.24 -0.89
CA LEU A 101 1.20 0.28 0.29
C LEU A 101 0.89 1.76 0.59
N ALA A 102 -0.33 2.17 0.33
CA ALA A 102 -0.85 3.49 0.65
C ALA A 102 -1.59 3.45 1.98
N VAL A 103 -1.32 4.40 2.88
CA VAL A 103 -1.98 4.52 4.19
C VAL A 103 -2.40 5.94 4.46
N LEU A 104 -3.60 6.12 5.01
CA LEU A 104 -4.11 7.39 5.50
C LEU A 104 -4.02 7.41 7.03
N THR A 105 -3.06 8.16 7.55
CA THR A 105 -2.67 8.13 8.96
C THR A 105 -3.05 9.43 9.65
N PRO A 106 -3.52 9.39 10.91
CA PRO A 106 -3.79 10.60 11.67
C PRO A 106 -2.49 11.39 11.97
N PRO A 107 -2.62 12.66 12.37
CA PRO A 107 -1.51 13.47 12.86
C PRO A 107 -0.65 12.75 13.89
N ASP A 108 0.64 13.07 13.94
CA ASP A 108 1.57 12.74 15.02
C ASP A 108 1.75 11.24 15.34
N HIS A 109 1.30 10.34 14.44
CA HIS A 109 1.47 8.89 14.58
C HIS A 109 2.70 8.35 13.84
N TYR A 110 3.46 7.47 14.50
CA TYR A 110 4.62 6.78 13.91
C TYR A 110 4.21 5.65 12.97
N TYR A 111 3.75 5.99 11.77
CA TYR A 111 3.27 5.00 10.79
C TYR A 111 4.36 4.10 10.22
N ARG A 112 5.60 4.60 10.11
CA ARG A 112 6.71 3.91 9.43
C ARG A 112 7.05 2.54 10.02
N ARG A 113 6.87 2.35 11.33
CA ARG A 113 7.11 1.05 11.99
C ARG A 113 6.05 0.02 11.58
N LEU A 114 4.79 0.44 11.55
CA LEU A 114 3.65 -0.40 11.22
C LEU A 114 3.62 -0.74 9.73
N THR A 115 3.89 0.22 8.86
CA THR A 115 4.01 -0.04 7.41
C THR A 115 5.18 -0.96 7.10
N ASN A 116 6.32 -0.82 7.78
CA ASN A 116 7.44 -1.76 7.64
C ASN A 116 7.07 -3.19 8.08
N TRP A 117 6.31 -3.32 9.17
CA TRP A 117 5.81 -4.63 9.61
C TRP A 117 4.86 -5.22 8.57
N ALA A 118 3.88 -4.44 8.10
CA ALA A 118 2.92 -4.90 7.10
C ALA A 118 3.60 -5.35 5.80
N ILE A 119 4.58 -4.58 5.30
CA ILE A 119 5.36 -4.96 4.10
C ILE A 119 6.06 -6.31 4.29
N ARG A 120 6.62 -6.58 5.49
CA ARG A 120 7.25 -7.88 5.79
C ARG A 120 6.23 -9.01 5.80
N GLU A 121 5.07 -8.83 6.43
CA GLU A 121 4.02 -9.85 6.45
C GLU A 121 3.43 -10.09 5.05
N ILE A 122 3.25 -9.04 4.24
CA ILE A 122 2.81 -9.16 2.85
C ILE A 122 3.81 -9.98 2.05
N ARG A 123 5.12 -9.71 2.18
CA ARG A 123 6.17 -10.52 1.54
C ARG A 123 6.11 -11.99 1.95
N ARG A 124 5.84 -12.29 3.23
CA ARG A 124 5.68 -13.67 3.69
C ARG A 124 4.43 -14.33 3.10
N ALA A 125 3.28 -13.65 3.17
CA ALA A 125 2.02 -14.13 2.61
C ALA A 125 2.11 -14.35 1.09
N TRP A 126 2.99 -13.60 0.41
CA TRP A 126 3.29 -13.79 -1.02
C TRP A 126 3.96 -15.14 -1.33
N MET A 127 4.91 -15.57 -0.48
CA MET A 127 5.77 -16.74 -0.69
C MET A 127 5.12 -18.10 -0.33
N VAL A 128 4.02 -18.12 0.41
CA VAL A 128 3.41 -19.37 0.93
C VAL A 128 2.76 -20.25 -0.17
N GLU A 129 2.73 -19.81 -1.43
CA GLU A 129 2.03 -20.50 -2.53
C GLU A 129 2.94 -21.25 -3.54
N GLU A 130 4.26 -21.30 -3.34
CA GLU A 130 5.17 -22.09 -4.20
C GLU A 130 5.38 -23.55 -3.74
N LYS A 131 4.63 -24.05 -2.74
CA LYS A 131 4.70 -25.44 -2.28
C LYS A 131 3.38 -26.18 -2.42
#